data_AF-A0A4Y2WH14-F1
#
_entry.id   AF-A0A4Y2WH14-F1
#
_cell.length_a   1.000
_cell.length_b   1.000
_cell.length_c   1.000
_cell.angle_alpha   90.00
_cell.angle_beta   90.00
_cell.angle_gamma   90.00
#
_symmetry.space_group_name_H-M   'P 1'
#
loop_
_entity.id
_entity.type
_entity.pdbx_description
1 polymer ?
#
loop_
_entity_poly.entity_id
_entity_poly.type
_entity_poly.pdbx_seq_one_letter_code
_entity_poly.pdbx_strand_id
1 'polypeptide(L)'
;RLGPRVEAIGKTIVLSRLGPRVEAIGKTIVLSRLGPRVEAIGKTIVLSRLGPRVEAIGKTIVLPRLGPRVEARNETRIPLSGGRGE
;
A
#
# COMPACT_ATOMS: atom_id res chain seq x y z
N ARG A 1 11.11 20.20 -6.27
CA ARG A 1 9.92 19.85 -7.08
C ARG A 1 9.23 18.64 -6.43
N LEU A 2 7.95 18.73 -6.06
CA LEU A 2 7.18 17.53 -5.73
C LEU A 2 7.04 16.70 -7.03
N GLY A 3 7.38 15.41 -6.98
CA GLY A 3 7.13 14.50 -8.10
C GLY A 3 5.63 14.24 -8.31
N PRO A 4 5.24 13.57 -9.40
CA PRO A 4 3.83 13.29 -9.69
C PRO A 4 3.17 12.50 -8.55
N ARG A 5 1.95 12.90 -8.19
CA ARG A 5 1.12 12.32 -7.12
C ARG A 5 -0.18 11.81 -7.71
N VAL A 6 -0.61 10.63 -7.28
CA VAL A 6 -1.90 10.03 -7.66
C VAL A 6 -2.78 9.91 -6.43
N GLU A 7 -4.01 10.37 -6.55
CA GLU A 7 -5.04 10.29 -5.51
C GLU A 7 -6.23 9.52 -6.05
N ALA A 8 -6.75 8.59 -5.25
CA ALA A 8 -7.95 7.82 -5.59
C ALA A 8 -8.89 7.70 -4.40
N ILE A 9 -10.17 7.97 -4.62
CA ILE A 9 -11.23 7.83 -3.63
C ILE A 9 -12.37 7.01 -4.23
N GLY A 10 -12.82 5.98 -3.53
CA GLY A 10 -13.89 5.14 -4.05
C GLY A 10 -14.18 3.91 -3.21
N LYS A 11 -15.25 3.18 -3.54
CA LYS A 11 -15.61 1.95 -2.83
C LYS A 11 -14.54 0.86 -3.03
N THR A 12 -14.09 0.71 -4.27
CA THR A 12 -13.06 -0.25 -4.68
C THR A 12 -12.00 0.51 -5.48
N ILE A 13 -10.74 0.40 -5.07
CA ILE A 13 -9.60 1.05 -5.72
C ILE A 13 -8.58 -0.01 -6.09
N VAL A 14 -8.16 -0.01 -7.35
CA VAL A 14 -7.07 -0.87 -7.85
C VAL A 14 -6.08 0.01 -8.60
N LEU A 15 -4.87 0.16 -8.05
CA LEU A 15 -3.82 0.97 -8.67
C LEU A 15 -2.57 0.14 -8.91
N SER A 16 -1.90 0.40 -10.02
CA SER A 16 -0.72 -0.35 -10.42
C SER A 16 0.25 0.49 -11.24
N ARG A 17 1.57 0.30 -11.03
CA ARG A 17 2.63 0.93 -11.84
C ARG A 17 2.57 2.46 -11.82
N LEU A 18 2.32 3.04 -10.65
CA LEU A 18 2.26 4.49 -10.50
C LEU A 18 3.58 5.06 -10.01
N GLY A 19 3.71 6.37 -10.22
CA GLY A 19 4.86 7.19 -9.85
C GLY A 19 5.11 7.31 -8.34
N PRO A 20 5.85 8.35 -7.91
CA PRO A 20 6.54 8.35 -6.64
C PRO A 20 5.65 8.44 -5.39
N ARG A 21 4.42 8.96 -5.53
CA ARG A 21 3.46 9.13 -4.43
C ARG A 21 2.06 8.68 -4.84
N VAL A 22 1.45 7.85 -3.99
CA VAL A 22 0.07 7.37 -4.17
C VAL A 22 -0.68 7.46 -2.85
N GLU A 23 -1.89 8.01 -2.91
CA GLU A 23 -2.82 8.07 -1.78
C GLU A 23 -4.17 7.47 -2.20
N ALA A 24 -4.69 6.54 -1.40
CA ALA A 24 -5.92 5.83 -1.70
C ALA A 24 -6.85 5.75 -0.48
N ILE A 25 -8.12 6.12 -0.65
CA ILE A 25 -9.14 6.07 0.41
C ILE A 25 -10.38 5.33 -0.08
N GLY A 26 -10.72 4.21 0.57
CA GLY A 26 -11.83 3.37 0.10
C GLY A 26 -12.18 2.19 0.98
N LYS A 27 -13.22 1.42 0.63
CA LYS A 27 -13.55 0.19 1.39
C LYS A 27 -12.54 -0.91 1.10
N THR A 28 -12.26 -1.14 -0.17
CA THR A 28 -11.33 -2.17 -0.64
C THR A 28 -10.26 -1.51 -1.50
N ILE A 29 -9.00 -1.68 -1.12
CA ILE A 29 -7.84 -1.06 -1.78
C ILE A 29 -6.84 -2.15 -2.16
N VAL A 30 -6.44 -2.18 -3.43
CA VAL A 30 -5.38 -3.06 -3.94
C VAL A 30 -4.33 -2.22 -4.65
N LEU A 31 -3.11 -2.19 -4.10
CA LEU A 31 -2.01 -1.39 -4.61
C LEU A 31 -0.82 -2.27 -4.95
N SER A 32 -0.24 -2.07 -6.14
CA SER A 32 0.86 -2.91 -6.62
C SER A 32 1.90 -2.15 -7.43
N ARG A 33 3.20 -2.42 -7.20
CA ARG A 33 4.30 -1.84 -7.99
C ARG A 33 4.25 -0.31 -8.03
N LEU A 34 4.12 0.31 -6.86
CA LEU A 34 4.07 1.77 -6.76
C LEU A 34 5.42 2.30 -6.27
N GLY A 35 5.65 3.59 -6.52
CA GLY A 35 6.87 4.29 -6.15
C GLY A 35 7.13 4.40 -4.65
N PRO A 36 8.12 5.23 -4.26
CA PRO A 36 8.68 5.28 -2.91
C PRO A 36 7.73 5.55 -1.75
N ARG A 37 6.56 6.15 -1.96
CA ARG A 37 5.61 6.50 -0.91
C ARG A 37 4.19 6.10 -1.27
N VAL A 38 3.54 5.35 -0.38
CA VAL A 38 2.16 4.90 -0.53
C VAL A 38 1.42 5.04 0.78
N GLU A 39 0.24 5.66 0.74
CA GLU A 39 -0.67 5.78 1.87
C GLU A 39 -2.04 5.21 1.49
N ALA A 40 -2.60 4.34 2.33
CA ALA A 40 -3.88 3.69 2.08
C ALA A 40 -4.75 3.65 3.33
N ILE A 41 -6.02 4.07 3.20
CA ILE A 41 -7.00 4.06 4.29
C ILE A 41 -8.26 3.33 3.84
N GLY A 42 -8.61 2.23 4.51
CA GLY A 42 -9.78 1.44 4.12
C GLY A 42 -10.12 0.26 5.00
N LYS A 43 -11.18 -0.50 4.67
CA LYS A 43 -11.51 -1.71 5.47
C LYS A 43 -10.58 -2.87 5.14
N THR A 44 -10.36 -3.12 3.86
CA THR A 44 -9.52 -4.19 3.36
C THR A 44 -8.44 -3.60 2.45
N ILE A 45 -7.17 -3.80 2.80
CA ILE A 45 -6.04 -3.24 2.07
C ILE A 45 -5.07 -4.36 1.70
N VAL A 46 -4.71 -4.44 0.42
CA VAL A 46 -3.71 -5.37 -0.11
C VAL A 46 -2.60 -4.56 -0.79
N LEU A 47 -1.39 -4.65 -0.26
CA LEU A 47 -0.24 -3.86 -0.71
C LEU A 47 0.91 -4.76 -1.11
N SER A 48 1.39 -4.65 -2.35
CA SER A 48 2.44 -5.53 -2.89
C SER A 48 3.48 -4.80 -3.73
N ARG A 49 4.75 -5.16 -3.55
CA ARG A 49 5.90 -4.64 -4.31
C ARG A 49 5.94 -3.11 -4.32
N LEU A 50 5.76 -2.50 -3.15
CA LEU A 50 5.77 -1.05 -3.01
C LEU A 50 7.17 -0.58 -2.60
N GLY A 51 7.43 0.70 -2.84
CA GLY A 51 8.67 1.35 -2.42
C GLY A 51 8.88 1.39 -0.91
N PRO A 52 9.99 2.02 -0.46
CA PRO A 52 10.47 1.92 0.91
C PRO A 52 9.56 2.50 2.01
N ARG A 53 8.56 3.33 1.71
CA ARG A 53 7.66 3.91 2.72
C ARG A 53 6.21 3.61 2.39
N VAL A 54 5.59 2.82 3.25
CA VAL A 54 4.20 2.41 3.08
C VAL A 54 3.47 2.58 4.40
N GLU A 55 2.36 3.30 4.36
CA GLU A 55 1.46 3.48 5.50
C GLU A 55 0.06 2.96 5.14
N ALA A 56 -0.50 2.15 6.02
CA ALA A 56 -1.80 1.52 5.80
C ALA A 56 -2.63 1.50 7.08
N ILE A 57 -3.89 1.92 6.98
CA ILE A 57 -4.84 1.94 8.11
C ILE A 57 -6.13 1.24 7.69
N GLY A 58 -6.46 0.14 8.37
CA GLY A 58 -7.67 -0.61 8.05
C GLY A 58 -8.00 -1.79 8.95
N LYS A 59 -9.12 -2.49 8.71
CA LYS A 59 -9.47 -3.68 9.51
C LYS A 59 -8.58 -4.87 9.15
N THR A 60 -8.39 -5.09 7.86
CA THR A 60 -7.58 -6.18 7.31
C THR A 60 -6.51 -5.61 6.40
N ILE A 61 -5.25 -5.91 6.70
CA ILE A 61 -4.11 -5.48 5.90
C ILE A 61 -3.25 -6.68 5.51
N VAL A 62 -3.00 -6.86 4.21
CA VAL A 62 -2.18 -7.93 3.63
C VAL A 62 -0.94 -7.34 2.95
N LEU A 63 0.23 -7.82 3.35
CA LEU A 63 1.54 -7.24 2.98
C LEU A 63 2.51 -8.32 2.48
N PRO A 64 2.45 -8.76 1.21
CA PRO A 64 3.22 -9.91 0.75
C PRO A 64 4.71 -9.62 0.51
N ARG A 65 5.04 -8.42 0.02
CA ARG A 65 6.41 -8.01 -0.33
C ARG A 65 6.52 -6.50 -0.33
N LEU A 66 7.22 -5.92 0.63
CA LEU A 66 7.32 -4.47 0.76
C LEU A 66 8.76 -4.06 1.07
N GLY A 67 9.07 -2.79 0.79
CA GLY A 67 10.34 -2.19 1.16
C GLY A 67 10.56 -2.07 2.68
N PRO A 68 11.71 -1.55 3.10
CA PRO A 68 12.20 -1.65 4.48
C PRO A 68 11.39 -0.91 5.55
N ARG A 69 10.52 0.05 5.20
CA ARG A 69 9.68 0.76 6.18
C ARG A 69 8.20 0.66 5.84
N VAL A 70 7.51 -0.21 6.57
CA VAL A 70 6.07 -0.44 6.45
C VAL A 70 5.41 -0.28 7.80
N GLU A 71 4.51 0.69 7.87
CA GLU A 71 3.64 0.89 9.01
C GLU A 71 2.22 0.46 8.63
N ALA A 72 1.65 -0.45 9.42
CA ALA A 72 0.30 -0.94 9.22
C ALA A 72 -0.43 -0.94 10.56
N ARG A 73 -1.56 -0.24 10.61
CA ARG A 73 -2.45 -0.16 11.77
C ARG A 73 -3.75 -0.88 11.44
N ASN A 74 -4.02 -1.98 12.13
CA ASN A 74 -5.20 -2.79 11.87
C ASN A 74 -5.68 -3.63 13.06
N GLU A 75 -6.91 -4.13 12.97
CA GLU A 75 -7.39 -5.24 13.81
C GLU A 75 -6.71 -6.57 13.44
N THR A 76 -6.46 -6.82 12.14
CA THR A 76 -5.82 -8.06 11.65
C THR A 76 -4.70 -7.79 10.63
N ARG A 77 -3.45 -8.10 11.00
CA ARG A 77 -2.26 -7.87 10.17
C ARG A 77 -1.78 -9.23 9.67
N ILE A 78 -1.72 -9.39 8.35
CA ILE A 78 -1.17 -10.61 7.75
C ILE A 78 0.13 -10.23 7.02
N PRO A 79 1.28 -10.26 7.72
CA PRO A 79 2.58 -10.25 7.05
C PRO A 79 2.78 -11.63 6.43
N LEU A 80 2.82 -11.71 5.10
CA LEU A 80 3.28 -12.93 4.45
C LEU A 80 4.80 -12.80 4.35
N SER A 81 5.52 -13.54 5.19
CA SER A 81 6.97 -13.65 5.20
C SER A 81 7.46 -14.26 3.89
N GLY A 82 7.70 -13.41 2.89
CA GLY A 82 8.47 -13.74 1.70
C GLY A 82 9.92 -13.35 1.91
N GLY A 83 10.70 -14.22 2.57
CA GLY A 83 12.16 -14.10 2.58
C GLY A 83 12.73 -14.24 1.15
N ARG A 84 13.55 -13.28 0.75
CA ARG A 84 14.66 -13.36 -0.23
C ARG A 84 15.32 -11.97 -0.22
N GLY A 85 16.53 -11.74 0.29
CA GLY A 85 17.64 -12.68 0.38
C GLY A 85 18.21 -12.95 -1.00
N GLU A 86 18.47 -11.89 -1.78
CA GLU A 86 19.39 -11.84 -2.94
C GLU A 86 20.03 -10.44 -2.95
#